data_AF-A0A8R7VHQ5-F1
#
_entry.id   AF-A0A8R7VHQ5-F1
#
_cell.length_a   1.000
_cell.length_b   1.000
_cell.length_c   1.000
_cell.angle_alpha   90.00
_cell.angle_beta   90.00
_cell.angle_gamma   90.00
#
_symmetry.space_group_name_H-M   'P 1'
#
loop_
_entity.id
_entity.type
_entity.pdbx_description
1 polymer ?
#
loop_
_entity_poly.entity_id
_entity_poly.type
_entity_poly.pdbx_seq_one_letter_code
_entity_poly.pdbx_strand_id
1 'polypeptide(L)'
;MILGGLIDSLTGANKSARLKGTVVLMRKNVLDLTDFGATIMDGIGDFLGKGVTCQLISSTLVDHDNGGRGKVGAEAELEQWVTSLPSLTTGESKFGLTFDWEVEKLGVPGAIIVNNYHSSEFLLKTVTLHDVPGRGSLSFVANSWVYPAASYTYSRVFFANDTYLPSQMPAALKPYRDDELRNLRGDDPQGPHQEDEP
;
A
#
# COMPACT_ATOMS: atom_id res chain seq x y z
N MET A 1 -34.03 27.41 -9.48
CA MET A 1 -33.89 25.97 -9.16
C MET A 1 -32.44 25.72 -8.76
N ILE A 2 -32.16 25.70 -7.46
CA ILE A 2 -30.86 25.25 -6.93
C ILE A 2 -31.22 24.25 -5.84
N LEU A 3 -31.18 22.96 -6.15
CA LEU A 3 -31.48 21.88 -5.23
C LEU A 3 -30.46 20.78 -5.49
N GLY A 4 -29.48 20.66 -4.59
CA GLY A 4 -28.44 19.64 -4.71
C GLY A 4 -27.23 19.94 -3.86
N GLY A 5 -27.36 19.84 -2.53
CA GLY A 5 -26.20 20.00 -1.65
C GLY A 5 -26.41 19.72 -0.16
N LEU A 6 -27.56 19.15 0.25
CA LEU A 6 -27.89 18.92 1.66
C LEU A 6 -28.27 17.47 2.01
N ILE A 7 -28.08 16.51 1.09
CA ILE A 7 -28.44 15.11 1.35
C ILE A 7 -27.33 14.30 2.05
N ASP A 8 -26.12 14.83 2.17
CA ASP A 8 -24.97 14.12 2.75
C ASP A 8 -24.83 14.28 4.28
N SER A 9 -25.75 15.04 4.90
CA SER A 9 -25.79 15.27 6.36
C SER A 9 -26.98 14.60 7.06
N LEU A 10 -27.90 13.96 6.31
CA LEU A 10 -29.15 13.41 6.86
C LEU A 10 -29.28 11.89 6.79
N THR A 11 -28.27 11.20 6.26
CA THR A 11 -28.15 9.75 6.41
C THR A 11 -27.00 9.45 7.36
N GLY A 12 -27.32 8.96 8.56
CA GLY A 12 -26.36 8.45 9.53
C GLY A 12 -25.71 7.15 9.05
N ALA A 13 -25.19 7.11 7.82
CA ALA A 13 -24.33 6.05 7.34
C ALA A 13 -22.96 6.26 8.00
N ASN A 14 -22.52 5.29 8.79
CA ASN A 14 -21.24 5.25 9.48
C ASN A 14 -20.09 5.80 8.61
N LYS A 15 -19.69 7.05 8.84
CA LYS A 15 -18.44 7.63 8.31
C LYS A 15 -17.19 7.04 8.99
N SER A 16 -17.36 6.08 9.90
CA SER A 16 -16.34 5.47 10.76
C SER A 16 -15.66 4.21 10.19
N ALA A 17 -16.05 3.74 9.00
CA ALA A 17 -15.60 2.46 8.46
C ALA A 17 -14.65 2.52 7.27
N ARG A 18 -14.27 3.72 6.80
CA ARG A 18 -13.40 3.87 5.63
C ARG A 18 -12.21 4.78 5.89
N LEU A 19 -11.02 4.29 5.56
CA LEU A 19 -9.79 5.08 5.57
C LEU A 19 -9.37 5.38 4.14
N LYS A 20 -9.18 6.66 3.84
CA LYS A 20 -8.65 7.10 2.55
C LYS A 20 -7.13 7.13 2.59
N GLY A 21 -6.51 6.79 1.48
CA GLY A 21 -5.08 6.85 1.32
C GLY A 21 -4.64 7.37 -0.04
N THR A 22 -3.36 7.69 -0.13
CA THR A 22 -2.67 8.06 -1.37
C THR A 22 -1.39 7.25 -1.48
N VAL A 23 -1.20 6.62 -2.64
CA VAL A 23 0.03 5.92 -3.01
C VAL A 23 0.83 6.80 -3.96
N VAL A 24 2.14 6.85 -3.76
CA VAL A 24 3.09 7.46 -4.70
C VAL A 24 4.04 6.37 -5.18
N LEU A 25 4.08 6.16 -6.49
CA LEU A 25 4.94 5.17 -7.13
C LEU A 25 5.58 5.72 -8.41
N MET A 26 6.68 5.11 -8.84
CA MET A 26 7.34 5.38 -10.12
C MET A 26 7.41 4.09 -10.92
N ARG A 27 6.97 4.13 -12.18
CA ARG A 27 7.10 2.98 -13.08
C ARG A 27 8.55 2.87 -13.56
N LYS A 28 9.05 1.67 -13.81
CA LYS A 28 10.40 1.47 -14.37
C LYS A 28 10.64 2.26 -15.66
N ASN A 29 9.60 2.44 -16.47
CA ASN A 29 9.68 3.14 -17.77
C ASN A 29 9.64 4.68 -17.70
N VAL A 30 9.57 5.31 -16.51
CA VAL A 30 9.68 6.79 -16.41
C VAL A 30 11.13 7.30 -16.51
N LEU A 31 12.10 6.40 -16.66
CA LEU A 31 13.46 6.74 -17.08
C LEU A 31 13.61 6.80 -18.62
N ASP A 32 12.57 6.40 -19.35
CA ASP A 32 12.53 6.43 -20.82
C ASP A 32 11.54 7.51 -21.30
N LEU A 33 11.85 8.77 -20.96
CA LEU A 33 11.06 9.96 -21.35
C LEU A 33 11.09 10.25 -22.86
N THR A 34 11.72 9.39 -23.67
CA THR A 34 11.86 9.54 -25.11
C THR A 34 10.61 9.14 -25.91
N ASP A 35 9.64 8.45 -25.31
CA ASP A 35 8.51 7.85 -26.03
C ASP A 35 7.11 8.36 -25.62
N PHE A 36 7.04 9.63 -25.20
CA PHE A 36 5.78 10.27 -24.76
C PHE A 36 4.73 10.43 -25.88
N GLY A 37 5.09 10.18 -27.14
CA GLY A 37 4.19 10.32 -28.30
C GLY A 37 3.45 9.05 -28.73
N ALA A 38 3.96 7.86 -28.40
CA ALA A 38 3.42 6.59 -28.91
C ALA A 38 2.66 5.75 -27.87
N THR A 39 2.85 6.01 -26.57
CA THR A 39 2.50 5.05 -25.49
C THR A 39 1.28 5.44 -24.66
N ILE A 40 0.49 6.44 -25.09
CA ILE A 40 -0.70 6.90 -24.33
C ILE A 40 -1.91 5.95 -24.54
N MET A 41 -1.85 5.02 -25.50
CA MET A 41 -2.92 4.04 -25.74
C MET A 41 -2.76 2.70 -25.00
N ASP A 42 -1.55 2.25 -24.66
CA ASP A 42 -1.36 0.97 -23.93
C ASP A 42 -1.41 1.13 -22.41
N GLY A 43 -1.14 2.32 -21.87
CA GLY A 43 -1.06 2.56 -20.42
C GLY A 43 -2.38 2.50 -19.65
N ILE A 44 -3.51 2.38 -20.35
CA ILE A 44 -4.87 2.29 -19.77
C ILE A 44 -5.33 0.82 -19.68
N GLY A 45 -4.81 -0.06 -20.55
CA GLY A 45 -5.18 -1.47 -20.62
C GLY A 45 -4.60 -2.32 -19.48
N ASP A 46 -3.40 -2.00 -19.00
CA ASP A 46 -2.72 -2.79 -17.96
C ASP A 46 -3.36 -2.70 -16.57
N PHE A 47 -4.27 -1.75 -16.34
CA PHE A 47 -5.06 -1.63 -15.11
C PHE A 47 -6.44 -2.32 -15.19
N LEU A 48 -6.73 -3.07 -16.27
CA LEU A 48 -7.94 -3.90 -16.40
C LEU A 48 -7.65 -5.35 -15.97
N GLY A 49 -7.57 -5.54 -14.66
CA GLY A 49 -7.29 -6.77 -13.92
C GLY A 49 -7.00 -6.39 -12.47
N LYS A 50 -7.00 -7.33 -11.50
CA LYS A 50 -6.52 -7.04 -10.14
C LYS A 50 -5.15 -6.36 -10.29
N GLY A 51 -5.04 -5.06 -10.05
CA GLY A 51 -3.85 -4.27 -10.39
C GLY A 51 -2.84 -4.31 -9.26
N VAL A 52 -2.56 -3.16 -8.65
CA VAL A 52 -1.89 -3.10 -7.37
C VAL A 52 -2.94 -3.13 -6.26
N THR A 53 -2.74 -3.98 -5.26
CA THR A 53 -3.61 -4.07 -4.09
C THR A 53 -2.83 -3.79 -2.82
N CYS A 54 -3.53 -3.29 -1.81
CA CYS A 54 -2.98 -2.99 -0.50
C CYS A 54 -3.87 -3.55 0.61
N GLN A 55 -3.27 -4.04 1.69
CA GLN A 55 -4.01 -4.45 2.90
C GLN A 55 -3.37 -3.81 4.13
N LEU A 56 -4.19 -3.25 5.01
CA LEU A 56 -3.71 -2.73 6.28
C LEU A 56 -3.50 -3.85 7.30
N ILE A 57 -2.48 -3.69 8.12
CA ILE A 57 -2.18 -4.55 9.26
C ILE A 57 -2.35 -3.72 10.53
N SER A 58 -3.10 -4.27 11.47
CA SER A 58 -3.30 -3.68 12.80
C SER A 58 -2.03 -3.74 13.63
N SER A 59 -1.70 -2.64 14.29
CA SER A 59 -0.63 -2.57 15.29
C SER A 59 -1.13 -2.88 16.71
N THR A 60 -2.44 -2.73 16.96
CA THR A 60 -3.00 -2.83 18.31
C THR A 60 -3.81 -4.09 18.54
N LEU A 61 -4.42 -4.65 17.49
CA LEU A 61 -5.23 -5.87 17.59
C LEU A 61 -4.54 -7.05 16.95
N VAL A 62 -4.52 -8.14 17.71
CA VAL A 62 -3.90 -9.40 17.34
C VAL A 62 -4.95 -10.37 16.82
N ASP A 63 -4.56 -11.14 15.82
CA ASP A 63 -5.21 -12.34 15.35
C ASP A 63 -4.60 -13.55 16.08
N HIS A 64 -5.38 -14.14 16.99
CA HIS A 64 -4.95 -15.28 17.79
C HIS A 64 -4.83 -16.56 16.97
N ASP A 65 -5.56 -16.66 15.85
CA ASP A 65 -5.53 -17.83 14.97
C ASP A 65 -4.36 -17.77 13.98
N ASN A 66 -3.77 -16.59 13.79
CA ASN A 66 -2.62 -16.34 12.91
C ASN A 66 -1.32 -16.08 13.69
N GLY A 67 -1.03 -16.92 14.69
CA GLY A 67 0.26 -16.89 15.39
C GLY A 67 0.53 -15.61 16.19
N GLY A 68 -0.53 -14.90 16.59
CA GLY A 68 -0.39 -13.65 17.34
C GLY A 68 -0.02 -12.44 16.48
N ARG A 69 -0.13 -12.54 15.16
CA ARG A 69 0.10 -11.44 14.22
C ARG A 69 -1.00 -10.40 14.28
N GLY A 70 -0.69 -9.15 13.95
CA GLY A 70 -1.69 -8.11 13.76
C GLY A 70 -2.75 -8.49 12.74
N LYS A 71 -4.02 -8.18 13.03
CA LYS A 71 -5.16 -8.45 12.14
C LYS A 71 -4.95 -7.78 10.78
N VAL A 72 -5.21 -8.53 9.71
CA VAL A 72 -5.12 -8.04 8.32
C VAL A 72 -6.50 -7.65 7.82
N GLY A 73 -6.58 -6.52 7.12
CA GLY A 73 -7.83 -6.01 6.55
C GLY A 73 -8.16 -6.59 5.18
N ALA A 74 -9.29 -6.16 4.64
CA ALA A 74 -9.66 -6.44 3.25
C ALA A 74 -8.65 -5.81 2.27
N GLU A 75 -8.52 -6.44 1.09
CA GLU A 75 -7.76 -5.86 -0.02
C GLU A 75 -8.45 -4.58 -0.50
N ALA A 76 -7.66 -3.51 -0.65
CA ALA A 76 -8.04 -2.29 -1.34
C ALA A 76 -7.26 -2.20 -2.65
N GLU A 77 -7.95 -1.96 -3.76
CA GLU A 77 -7.34 -1.79 -5.07
C GLU A 77 -7.02 -0.31 -5.31
N LEU A 78 -5.93 -0.02 -6.04
CA LEU A 78 -5.60 1.34 -6.44
C LEU A 78 -6.72 1.92 -7.31
N GLU A 79 -7.34 3.00 -6.84
CA GLU A 79 -8.35 3.74 -7.59
C GLU A 79 -7.67 4.62 -8.65
N GLN A 80 -8.21 4.61 -9.88
CA GLN A 80 -7.79 5.52 -10.96
C GLN A 80 -8.26 6.95 -10.65
N TRP A 81 -7.55 7.64 -9.75
CA TRP A 81 -7.74 9.07 -9.54
C TRP A 81 -6.43 9.81 -9.61
N VAL A 82 -6.31 10.64 -10.65
CA VAL A 82 -5.43 11.78 -10.64
C VAL A 82 -6.11 12.97 -11.30
N THR A 83 -6.61 13.89 -10.47
CA THR A 83 -6.97 15.28 -10.80
C THR A 83 -5.73 16.20 -10.89
N SER A 84 -4.51 15.69 -10.68
CA SER A 84 -3.28 16.46 -10.84
C SER A 84 -2.27 15.71 -11.71
N LEU A 85 -2.15 16.07 -13.00
CA LEU A 85 -1.13 15.58 -13.93
C LEU A 85 0.16 15.17 -13.18
N PRO A 86 0.78 14.01 -13.52
CA PRO A 86 2.06 13.63 -12.91
C PRO A 86 2.95 14.86 -12.89
N SER A 87 3.62 15.15 -11.77
CA SER A 87 4.59 16.23 -11.77
C SER A 87 5.63 15.86 -12.83
N LEU A 88 5.51 16.47 -14.00
CA LEU A 88 6.25 16.14 -15.23
C LEU A 88 7.78 16.26 -15.02
N THR A 89 8.19 16.76 -13.86
CA THR A 89 9.56 16.93 -13.41
C THR A 89 10.17 15.71 -12.71
N THR A 90 9.38 14.75 -12.20
CA THR A 90 9.90 13.67 -11.31
C THR A 90 9.51 12.25 -11.73
N GLY A 91 8.59 12.05 -12.67
CA GLY A 91 8.16 10.71 -13.09
C GLY A 91 7.29 9.96 -12.06
N GLU A 92 6.79 10.68 -11.04
CA GLU A 92 5.93 10.14 -10.00
C GLU A 92 4.46 10.07 -10.43
N SER A 93 3.82 8.94 -10.16
CA SER A 93 2.38 8.73 -10.28
C SER A 93 1.76 8.64 -8.90
N LYS A 94 0.62 9.31 -8.72
CA LYS A 94 -0.16 9.28 -7.47
C LYS A 94 -1.44 8.50 -7.71
N PHE A 95 -1.90 7.72 -6.74
CA PHE A 95 -3.13 6.96 -6.84
C PHE A 95 -3.94 7.05 -5.54
N GLY A 96 -5.27 7.01 -5.66
CA GLY A 96 -6.17 6.94 -4.52
C GLY A 96 -6.29 5.51 -4.00
N LEU A 97 -6.56 5.39 -2.70
CA LEU A 97 -6.92 4.13 -2.04
C LEU A 97 -8.08 4.40 -1.08
N THR A 98 -9.04 3.49 -1.04
CA THR A 98 -10.07 3.47 -0.01
C THR A 98 -10.08 2.11 0.66
N PHE A 99 -9.75 2.07 1.95
CA PHE A 99 -9.78 0.87 2.76
C PHE A 99 -11.09 0.80 3.53
N ASP A 100 -11.79 -0.32 3.45
CA ASP A 100 -12.85 -0.66 4.41
C ASP A 100 -12.17 -1.08 5.74
N TRP A 101 -11.97 -0.12 6.62
CA TRP A 101 -11.24 -0.28 7.89
C TRP A 101 -11.94 0.45 9.03
N GLU A 102 -12.55 -0.32 9.93
CA GLU A 102 -13.17 0.19 11.16
C GLU A 102 -12.13 0.17 12.30
N VAL A 103 -11.54 1.33 12.62
CA VAL A 103 -10.50 1.44 13.67
C VAL A 103 -10.96 0.91 15.03
N GLU A 104 -12.24 1.05 15.36
CA GLU A 104 -12.80 0.52 16.61
C GLU A 104 -12.77 -1.02 16.68
N LYS A 105 -12.88 -1.71 15.53
CA LYS A 105 -12.94 -3.18 15.46
C LYS A 105 -11.62 -3.82 15.05
N LEU A 106 -10.85 -3.13 14.22
CA LEU A 106 -9.59 -3.61 13.65
C LEU A 106 -8.36 -2.95 14.28
N GLY A 107 -8.55 -1.89 15.07
CA GLY A 107 -7.46 -1.19 15.73
C GLY A 107 -6.75 -0.18 14.84
N VAL A 108 -5.63 0.34 15.33
CA VAL A 108 -4.83 1.34 14.62
C VAL A 108 -3.92 0.64 13.61
N PRO A 109 -3.97 1.00 12.32
CA PRO A 109 -3.06 0.44 11.32
C PRO A 109 -1.61 0.84 11.64
N GLY A 110 -0.66 -0.08 11.43
CA GLY A 110 0.76 0.20 11.63
C GLY A 110 1.71 -0.51 10.66
N ALA A 111 1.19 -1.40 9.82
CA ALA A 111 1.89 -1.87 8.63
C ALA A 111 0.92 -2.01 7.47
N ILE A 112 1.46 -2.17 6.26
CA ILE A 112 0.71 -2.32 5.03
C ILE A 112 1.36 -3.42 4.17
N ILE A 113 0.55 -4.31 3.65
CA ILE A 113 0.93 -5.28 2.62
C ILE A 113 0.67 -4.64 1.27
N VAL A 114 1.60 -4.80 0.32
CA VAL A 114 1.43 -4.34 -1.06
C VAL A 114 1.69 -5.50 -2.01
N ASN A 115 0.70 -5.84 -2.84
CA ASN A 115 0.83 -6.85 -3.88
C ASN A 115 0.73 -6.18 -5.26
N ASN A 116 1.69 -6.50 -6.12
CA ASN A 116 1.72 -6.07 -7.51
C ASN A 116 1.29 -7.24 -8.40
N TYR A 117 0.12 -7.19 -9.03
CA TYR A 117 -0.30 -8.24 -9.96
C TYR A 117 -0.06 -7.87 -11.44
N HIS A 118 0.64 -6.77 -11.71
CA HIS A 118 1.14 -6.45 -13.05
C HIS A 118 2.36 -7.32 -13.41
N SER A 119 2.67 -7.40 -14.70
CA SER A 119 3.84 -8.10 -15.23
C SER A 119 5.16 -7.38 -14.97
N SER A 120 5.12 -6.07 -14.71
CA SER A 120 6.31 -5.23 -14.49
C SER A 120 6.38 -4.72 -13.05
N GLU A 121 7.59 -4.56 -12.54
CA GLU A 121 7.87 -3.96 -11.25
C GLU A 121 7.68 -2.43 -11.26
N PHE A 122 7.45 -1.87 -10.07
CA PHE A 122 7.44 -0.44 -9.85
C PHE A 122 8.16 -0.08 -8.55
N LEU A 123 8.64 1.15 -8.47
CA LEU A 123 9.23 1.70 -7.26
C LEU A 123 8.13 2.33 -6.41
N LEU A 124 7.79 1.69 -5.28
CA LEU A 124 6.89 2.24 -4.28
C LEU A 124 7.65 3.27 -3.45
N LYS A 125 7.21 4.53 -3.47
CA LYS A 125 7.82 5.58 -2.65
C LYS A 125 7.14 5.65 -1.28
N THR A 126 5.85 5.98 -1.28
CA THR A 126 5.10 6.21 -0.05
C THR A 126 3.66 5.78 -0.19
N VAL A 127 3.08 5.28 0.90
CA VAL A 127 1.63 5.21 1.10
C VAL A 127 1.27 6.10 2.27
N THR A 128 0.26 6.94 2.13
CA THR A 128 -0.20 7.82 3.22
C THR A 128 -1.69 7.61 3.43
N LEU A 129 -2.08 7.26 4.65
CA LEU A 129 -3.46 7.29 5.10
C LEU A 129 -3.80 8.68 5.65
N HIS A 130 -5.01 9.13 5.35
CA HIS A 130 -5.54 10.41 5.76
C HIS A 130 -6.55 10.21 6.89
N ASP A 131 -6.53 11.13 7.85
CA ASP A 131 -7.54 11.23 8.93
C ASP A 131 -7.77 9.94 9.73
N VAL A 132 -6.71 9.21 10.08
CA VAL A 132 -6.80 8.01 10.93
C VAL A 132 -7.27 8.42 12.33
N PRO A 133 -8.41 7.91 12.83
CA PRO A 133 -8.93 8.23 14.16
C PRO A 133 -7.88 8.04 15.27
N GLY A 134 -7.74 9.07 16.12
CA GLY A 134 -6.79 9.06 17.24
C GLY A 134 -5.32 9.31 16.87
N ARG A 135 -5.02 9.48 15.58
CA ARG A 135 -3.63 9.56 15.09
C ARG A 135 -3.38 10.67 14.06
N GLY A 136 -4.35 10.96 13.20
CA GLY A 136 -4.20 11.90 12.09
C GLY A 136 -3.63 11.23 10.84
N SER A 137 -2.71 11.88 10.14
CA SER A 137 -2.10 11.29 8.94
C SER A 137 -1.04 10.24 9.31
N LEU A 138 -1.03 9.12 8.59
CA LEU A 138 -0.11 8.02 8.80
C LEU A 138 0.60 7.67 7.50
N SER A 139 1.93 7.78 7.47
CA SER A 139 2.73 7.48 6.29
C SER A 139 3.56 6.21 6.45
N PHE A 140 3.61 5.42 5.39
CA PHE A 140 4.46 4.26 5.19
C PHE A 140 5.51 4.65 4.14
N VAL A 141 6.74 4.90 4.58
CA VAL A 141 7.84 5.29 3.70
C VAL A 141 8.56 4.02 3.27
N ALA A 142 8.38 3.64 2.00
CA ALA A 142 8.87 2.39 1.46
C ALA A 142 10.21 2.56 0.73
N ASN A 143 10.22 3.38 -0.33
CA ASN A 143 11.35 3.53 -1.26
C ASN A 143 11.94 2.17 -1.71
N SER A 144 11.07 1.25 -2.11
CA SER A 144 11.44 -0.10 -2.51
C SER A 144 10.80 -0.49 -3.84
N TRP A 145 11.51 -1.27 -4.64
CA TRP A 145 10.92 -1.98 -5.77
C TRP A 145 9.95 -3.04 -5.28
N VAL A 146 8.78 -3.10 -5.93
CA VAL A 146 7.73 -4.11 -5.73
C VAL A 146 7.56 -4.87 -7.03
N TYR A 147 8.07 -6.09 -7.05
CA TYR A 147 8.02 -6.98 -8.19
C TYR A 147 6.65 -7.65 -8.32
N PRO A 148 6.33 -8.21 -9.50
CA PRO A 148 5.12 -9.01 -9.67
C PRO A 148 4.98 -10.05 -8.55
N ALA A 149 3.78 -10.21 -7.99
CA ALA A 149 3.50 -11.08 -6.85
C ALA A 149 3.88 -12.54 -7.12
N ALA A 150 3.87 -12.97 -8.39
CA ALA A 150 4.33 -14.28 -8.82
C ALA A 150 5.84 -14.52 -8.61
N SER A 151 6.62 -13.45 -8.39
CA SER A 151 8.07 -13.50 -8.13
C SER A 151 8.38 -13.71 -6.64
N TYR A 152 7.37 -13.67 -5.76
CA TYR A 152 7.55 -13.83 -4.33
C TYR A 152 6.84 -15.08 -3.81
N THR A 153 7.44 -15.73 -2.83
CA THR A 153 6.77 -16.75 -1.99
C THR A 153 6.09 -16.13 -0.76
N TYR A 154 6.23 -14.81 -0.59
CA TYR A 154 5.76 -14.03 0.54
C TYR A 154 5.16 -12.69 0.08
N SER A 155 4.41 -12.01 0.95
CA SER A 155 3.90 -10.66 0.67
C SER A 155 4.87 -9.59 1.18
N ARG A 156 5.07 -8.52 0.40
CA ARG A 156 5.90 -7.37 0.82
C ARG A 156 5.17 -6.55 1.88
N VAL A 157 5.82 -6.32 3.02
CA VAL A 157 5.27 -5.56 4.14
C VAL A 157 6.06 -4.28 4.36
N PHE A 158 5.36 -3.15 4.48
CA PHE A 158 5.94 -1.86 4.81
C PHE A 158 5.36 -1.35 6.12
N PHE A 159 6.20 -0.76 6.97
CA PHE A 159 5.80 -0.28 8.29
C PHE A 159 5.50 1.22 8.28
N ALA A 160 4.62 1.65 9.18
CA ALA A 160 4.40 3.05 9.44
C ALA A 160 5.72 3.73 9.84
N ASN A 161 5.89 5.01 9.51
CA ASN A 161 7.05 5.84 9.86
C ASN A 161 7.13 6.19 11.36
N ASP A 162 6.57 5.33 12.21
CA ASP A 162 6.82 5.38 13.63
C ASP A 162 8.22 4.87 13.93
N THR A 163 8.93 5.60 14.78
CA THR A 163 10.21 5.15 15.29
C THR A 163 10.00 4.34 16.55
N TYR A 164 10.30 3.04 16.47
CA TYR A 164 10.26 2.13 17.61
C TYR A 164 11.66 1.64 17.93
N LEU A 165 12.04 1.63 19.22
CA LEU A 165 13.08 0.70 19.65
C LEU A 165 12.57 -0.74 19.45
N PRO A 166 13.44 -1.73 19.17
CA PRO A 166 13.02 -3.11 18.97
C PRO A 166 12.15 -3.68 20.10
N SER A 167 12.39 -3.26 21.34
CA SER A 167 11.60 -3.65 22.52
C SER A 167 10.23 -2.97 22.59
N GLN A 168 10.08 -1.80 21.97
CA GLN A 168 8.90 -0.95 22.00
C GLN A 168 7.97 -1.17 20.79
N MET A 169 8.42 -1.91 19.77
CA MET A 169 7.56 -2.24 18.64
C MET A 169 6.31 -3.00 19.13
N PRO A 170 5.11 -2.64 18.65
CA PRO A 170 3.88 -3.34 19.02
C PRO A 170 3.99 -4.84 18.75
N ALA A 171 3.58 -5.66 19.71
CA ALA A 171 3.73 -7.12 19.63
C ALA A 171 3.09 -7.71 18.37
N ALA A 172 1.96 -7.15 17.93
CA ALA A 172 1.26 -7.50 16.70
C ALA A 172 2.12 -7.36 15.43
N LEU A 173 3.10 -6.45 15.41
CA LEU A 173 3.93 -6.17 14.25
C LEU A 173 5.26 -6.92 14.26
N LYS A 174 5.70 -7.46 15.41
CA LYS A 174 7.00 -8.14 15.53
C LYS A 174 7.16 -9.31 14.57
N PRO A 175 6.18 -10.23 14.42
CA PRO A 175 6.34 -11.35 13.50
C PRO A 175 6.47 -10.88 12.04
N TYR A 176 5.71 -9.86 11.62
CA TYR A 176 5.83 -9.29 10.28
C TYR A 176 7.20 -8.67 10.03
N ARG A 177 7.79 -8.00 11.03
CA ARG A 177 9.14 -7.43 10.91
C ARG A 177 10.18 -8.54 10.79
N ASP A 178 10.07 -9.57 11.61
CA ASP A 178 11.05 -10.66 11.63
C ASP A 178 10.96 -11.48 10.33
N ASP A 179 9.76 -11.66 9.76
CA ASP A 179 9.56 -12.27 8.44
C ASP A 179 10.13 -11.39 7.31
N GLU A 180 9.82 -10.09 7.25
CA GLU A 180 10.40 -9.19 6.23
C GLU A 180 11.93 -9.14 6.32
N LEU A 181 12.51 -9.11 7.53
CA LEU A 181 13.97 -9.15 7.71
C LEU A 181 14.59 -10.48 7.26
N ARG A 182 13.90 -11.62 7.49
CA ARG A 182 14.35 -12.93 6.99
C ARG A 182 14.34 -12.95 5.47
N ASN A 183 13.26 -12.45 4.87
CA ASN A 183 13.10 -12.38 3.42
C ASN A 183 14.18 -11.51 2.77
N LEU A 184 14.49 -10.36 3.37
CA LEU A 184 15.55 -9.45 2.88
C LEU A 184 16.98 -10.00 3.05
N ARG A 185 17.18 -11.01 3.91
CA ARG A 185 18.49 -11.65 4.10
C ARG A 185 18.76 -12.79 3.11
N GLY A 186 17.72 -13.27 2.40
CA GLY A 186 17.84 -14.46 1.57
C GLY A 186 18.06 -15.74 2.39
N ASP A 187 17.60 -15.78 3.65
CA ASP A 187 17.76 -16.97 4.52
C ASP A 187 16.92 -18.18 4.05
N ASP A 188 16.08 -18.00 3.01
CA ASP A 188 15.36 -19.09 2.34
C ASP A 188 16.27 -19.80 1.33
N PRO A 189 16.29 -21.15 1.29
CA PRO A 189 17.14 -21.90 0.38
C PRO A 189 16.55 -21.87 -1.03
N GLN A 190 16.71 -20.76 -1.76
CA GLN A 190 16.48 -20.72 -3.19
C GLN A 190 17.80 -20.97 -3.94
N GLY A 191 17.70 -21.65 -5.07
CA GLY A 191 18.81 -21.99 -5.96
C GLY A 191 19.53 -20.75 -6.52
N PRO A 192 20.39 -20.92 -7.54
CA PRO A 192 21.42 -19.94 -7.88
C PRO A 192 20.87 -18.52 -8.05
N HIS A 193 21.55 -17.57 -7.42
CA HIS A 193 21.25 -16.14 -7.42
C HIS A 193 20.83 -15.65 -8.82
N GLN A 194 19.59 -15.20 -8.93
CA GLN A 194 19.11 -14.42 -10.07
C GLN A 194 19.28 -12.94 -9.72
N GLU A 195 19.48 -12.09 -10.74
CA GLU A 195 19.92 -10.69 -10.66
C GLU A 195 18.95 -9.72 -9.91
N ASP A 196 18.02 -10.23 -9.10
CA ASP A 196 16.97 -9.51 -8.38
C ASP A 196 17.24 -9.35 -6.87
N GLU A 197 18.49 -9.39 -6.43
CA GLU A 197 18.88 -9.21 -5.02
C GLU A 197 19.66 -7.90 -4.82
N PRO A 198 19.38 -7.10 -3.76
CA PRO A 198 19.87 -5.71 -3.60
C PRO A 198 21.39 -5.54 -3.42
#